data_AF-A0A8S3G9H4-F1
#
_entry.id   AF-A0A8S3G9H4-F1
#
_cell.length_a   1.000
_cell.length_b   1.000
_cell.length_c   1.000
_cell.angle_alpha   90.00
_cell.angle_beta   90.00
_cell.angle_gamma   90.00
#
_symmetry.space_group_name_H-M   'P 1'
#
loop_
_entity.id
_entity.type
_entity.pdbx_description
1 polymer ?
#
loop_
_entity_poly.entity_id
_entity_poly.type
_entity_poly.pdbx_seq_one_letter_code
_entity_poly.pdbx_strand_id
1 'polypeptide(L)'
;KTFLLGERRSTCSICLIEETLKGMSKESINSDNPIFIPTLFYNQLTSLSPTFTKNTQQDCIEFFFSLFMNAEESSILSKTFEIDIDRATRCSTCSSIRYRSERQKIIDCPVPKNSGKLVDCLNNYFEEENLTGDNAYDCDTCQVKQNGYTKMEIGSTPPVLLISLKRFKSNGDGKLHSEIEYEELLHLDEWL
;
A
#
# COMPACT_ATOMS: atom_id res chain seq x y z
N LYS A 1 -13.07 27.05 3.29
CA LYS A 1 -11.93 27.84 2.77
C LYS A 1 -11.99 27.77 1.25
N THR A 2 -12.24 28.90 0.63
CA THR A 2 -12.41 29.08 -0.82
C THR A 2 -11.07 28.85 -1.51
N PHE A 3 -10.98 27.87 -2.41
CA PHE A 3 -9.80 27.67 -3.24
C PHE A 3 -9.74 28.78 -4.29
N LEU A 4 -8.73 29.65 -4.17
CA LEU A 4 -8.46 30.70 -5.15
C LEU A 4 -7.96 30.05 -6.46
N LEU A 5 -8.82 30.09 -7.48
CA LEU A 5 -8.47 29.87 -8.87
C LEU A 5 -7.49 30.96 -9.32
N GLY A 6 -6.18 30.73 -9.23
CA GLY A 6 -5.23 31.75 -9.68
C GLY A 6 -3.75 31.42 -9.68
N GLU A 7 -3.26 30.48 -8.86
CA GLU A 7 -1.81 30.23 -8.77
C GLU A 7 -1.42 28.87 -9.37
N ARG A 8 -0.74 28.96 -10.53
CA ARG A 8 -0.01 27.95 -11.32
C ARG A 8 -0.32 26.46 -11.03
N ARG A 9 -1.12 25.86 -11.92
CA ARG A 9 -1.43 24.42 -12.02
C ARG A 9 -0.24 23.49 -12.35
N SER A 10 1.01 23.94 -12.36
CA SER A 10 2.13 23.21 -12.95
C SER A 10 2.82 22.18 -12.04
N THR A 11 2.41 22.03 -10.78
CA THR A 11 3.07 21.14 -9.80
C THR A 11 2.12 20.37 -8.88
N CYS A 12 0.81 20.42 -9.12
CA CYS A 12 -0.19 19.71 -8.32
C CYS A 12 -0.51 18.35 -8.96
N SER A 13 -0.08 17.25 -8.34
CA SER A 13 -0.28 15.91 -8.91
C SER A 13 -1.77 15.52 -8.96
N ILE A 14 -2.56 15.85 -7.93
CA ILE A 14 -4.00 15.59 -7.90
C ILE A 14 -4.73 16.35 -9.02
N CYS A 15 -4.38 17.61 -9.24
CA CYS A 15 -4.95 18.43 -10.30
C CYS A 15 -4.67 17.83 -11.69
N LEU A 16 -3.48 17.28 -11.89
CA LEU A 16 -3.11 16.61 -13.14
C LEU A 16 -3.80 15.27 -13.32
N ILE A 17 -3.99 14.51 -12.24
CA ILE A 17 -4.80 13.28 -12.27
C ILE A 17 -6.24 13.64 -12.64
N GLU A 18 -6.83 14.67 -12.02
CA GLU A 18 -8.18 15.13 -12.32
C GLU A 18 -8.32 15.59 -13.79
N GLU A 19 -7.36 16.36 -14.32
CA GLU A 19 -7.34 16.78 -15.72
C GLU A 19 -7.19 15.60 -16.67
N THR A 20 -6.35 14.62 -16.32
CA THR A 20 -6.18 13.36 -17.05
C THR A 20 -7.49 12.58 -17.12
N LEU A 21 -8.18 12.40 -15.98
CA LEU A 21 -9.47 11.70 -15.90
C LEU A 21 -10.54 12.41 -16.74
N LYS A 22 -10.62 13.75 -16.67
CA LYS A 22 -11.54 14.54 -17.51
C LYS A 22 -11.26 14.36 -19.00
N GLY A 23 -9.99 14.28 -19.39
CA GLY A 23 -9.57 14.01 -20.76
C GLY A 23 -10.00 12.62 -21.22
N MET A 24 -9.74 11.60 -20.41
CA MET A 24 -10.16 10.21 -20.67
C MET A 24 -11.67 10.08 -20.86
N SER A 25 -12.47 10.68 -19.95
CA SER A 25 -13.94 10.63 -20.06
C SER A 25 -14.48 11.30 -21.32
N LYS A 26 -13.85 12.39 -21.78
CA LYS A 26 -14.25 13.05 -23.03
C LYS A 26 -13.94 12.20 -24.25
N GLU A 27 -12.77 11.57 -24.29
CA GLU A 27 -12.36 10.71 -25.41
C GLU A 27 -13.27 9.48 -25.51
N SER A 28 -13.66 8.91 -24.36
CA SER A 28 -14.52 7.73 -24.29
C SER A 28 -15.93 7.92 -24.85
N ILE A 29 -16.42 9.15 -24.92
CA ILE A 29 -17.74 9.45 -25.48
C ILE A 29 -17.69 9.48 -27.02
N ASN A 30 -16.51 9.73 -27.61
CA ASN A 30 -16.36 10.07 -29.02
C ASN A 30 -15.83 8.93 -29.90
N SER A 31 -15.48 7.77 -29.32
CA SER A 31 -14.87 6.65 -30.05
C SER A 31 -15.26 5.30 -29.43
N ASP A 32 -15.50 4.30 -30.29
CA ASP A 32 -15.74 2.90 -29.87
C ASP A 32 -14.47 2.25 -29.27
N ASN A 33 -13.28 2.81 -29.53
CA ASN A 33 -12.02 2.39 -28.91
C ASN A 33 -11.14 3.63 -28.62
N PRO A 34 -11.45 4.39 -27.57
CA PRO A 34 -10.80 5.67 -27.29
C PRO A 34 -9.36 5.47 -26.79
N ILE A 35 -8.40 6.12 -27.45
CA ILE A 35 -7.00 6.18 -26.97
C ILE A 35 -6.76 7.60 -26.47
N PHE A 36 -6.58 7.74 -25.16
CA PHE A 36 -6.21 9.01 -24.54
C PHE A 36 -4.70 9.05 -24.25
N ILE A 37 -4.02 10.11 -24.70
CA ILE A 37 -2.59 10.33 -24.45
C ILE A 37 -2.43 11.43 -23.39
N PRO A 38 -1.95 11.12 -22.17
CA PRO A 38 -1.84 12.09 -21.08
C PRO A 38 -0.59 12.98 -21.20
N THR A 39 -0.45 13.72 -22.31
CA THR A 39 0.75 14.51 -22.63
C THR A 39 1.11 15.52 -21.55
N LEU A 40 0.11 16.18 -20.96
CA LEU A 40 0.33 17.15 -19.89
C LEU A 40 0.94 16.49 -18.64
N PHE A 41 0.34 15.39 -18.18
CA PHE A 41 0.84 14.63 -17.05
C PHE A 41 2.27 14.13 -17.30
N TYR A 42 2.50 13.51 -18.46
CA TYR A 42 3.82 13.01 -18.86
C TYR A 42 4.88 14.13 -18.85
N ASN A 43 4.54 15.32 -19.33
CA ASN A 43 5.47 16.44 -19.36
C ASN A 43 5.78 17.03 -17.99
N GLN A 44 4.86 16.94 -17.04
CA GLN A 44 5.03 17.45 -15.69
C GLN A 44 5.58 16.41 -14.70
N LEU A 45 5.61 15.12 -15.07
CA LEU A 45 6.02 14.01 -14.19
C LEU A 45 7.32 14.27 -13.41
N THR A 46 8.39 14.62 -14.11
CA THR A 46 9.71 14.88 -13.47
C THR A 46 9.69 16.10 -12.55
N SER A 47 8.77 17.04 -12.76
CA SER A 47 8.59 18.18 -11.85
C SER A 47 7.78 17.80 -10.60
N LEU A 48 6.90 16.80 -10.68
CA LEU A 48 6.13 16.31 -9.53
C LEU A 48 6.98 15.41 -8.64
N SER A 49 7.76 14.53 -9.25
CA SER A 49 8.68 13.65 -8.55
C SER A 49 9.94 13.46 -9.38
N PRO A 50 11.09 14.03 -8.94
CA PRO A 50 12.36 13.91 -9.65
C PRO A 50 12.87 12.47 -9.79
N THR A 51 12.35 11.51 -9.00
CA THR A 51 12.74 10.10 -9.10
C THR A 51 12.20 9.45 -10.37
N PHE A 52 11.08 9.94 -10.92
CA PHE A 52 10.50 9.39 -12.13
C PHE A 52 11.12 10.01 -13.38
N THR A 53 11.98 9.23 -14.00
CA THR A 53 12.60 9.58 -15.29
C THR A 53 11.71 9.10 -16.42
N LYS A 54 11.58 9.94 -17.46
CA LYS A 54 10.87 9.57 -18.67
C LYS A 54 11.56 8.40 -19.37
N ASN A 55 10.77 7.51 -19.97
CA ASN A 55 11.23 6.38 -20.78
C ASN A 55 12.02 5.31 -20.01
N THR A 56 11.87 5.26 -18.68
CA THR A 56 12.40 4.17 -17.86
C THR A 56 11.25 3.43 -17.19
N GLN A 57 11.43 2.13 -16.96
CA GLN A 57 10.45 1.33 -16.21
C GLN A 57 10.47 1.75 -14.73
N GLN A 58 9.31 1.84 -14.13
CA GLN A 58 9.13 2.25 -12.72
C GLN A 58 8.27 1.23 -11.96
N ASP A 59 8.39 1.23 -10.64
CA ASP A 59 7.47 0.50 -9.76
C ASP A 59 6.13 1.26 -9.69
N CYS A 60 5.03 0.57 -10.00
CA CYS A 60 3.71 1.19 -10.02
C CYS A 60 3.22 1.57 -8.62
N ILE A 61 3.64 0.84 -7.58
CA ILE A 61 3.30 1.14 -6.18
C ILE A 61 4.02 2.42 -5.77
N GLU A 62 5.32 2.52 -6.04
CA GLU A 62 6.07 3.75 -5.77
C GLU A 62 5.48 4.95 -6.50
N PHE A 63 5.15 4.78 -7.79
CA PHE A 63 4.49 5.80 -8.60
C PHE A 63 3.14 6.24 -8.01
N PHE A 64 2.28 5.29 -7.67
CA PHE A 64 0.97 5.55 -7.08
C PHE A 64 1.09 6.27 -5.72
N PHE A 65 1.99 5.82 -4.86
CA PHE A 65 2.16 6.44 -3.55
C PHE A 65 2.78 7.83 -3.62
N SER A 66 3.83 7.99 -4.43
CA SER A 66 4.54 9.27 -4.61
C SER A 66 3.62 10.34 -5.21
N LEU A 67 2.83 10.01 -6.22
CA LEU A 67 2.04 11.01 -6.96
C LEU A 67 0.61 11.16 -6.45
N PHE A 68 0.04 10.17 -5.79
CA PHE A 68 -1.35 10.20 -5.35
C PHE A 68 -1.47 10.10 -3.83
N MET A 69 -1.03 8.99 -3.22
CA MET A 69 -1.31 8.72 -1.81
C MET A 69 -0.60 9.64 -0.81
N ASN A 70 0.54 10.22 -1.21
CA ASN A 70 1.35 11.11 -0.38
C ASN A 70 1.34 12.57 -0.88
N ALA A 71 0.65 12.84 -1.99
CA ALA A 71 0.64 14.17 -2.61
C ALA A 71 -0.04 15.24 -1.75
N GLU A 72 -0.92 14.83 -0.84
CA GLU A 72 -1.53 15.70 0.14
C GLU A 72 -1.70 14.92 1.46
N GLU A 73 -1.48 15.59 2.60
CA GLU A 73 -2.03 15.16 3.90
C GLU A 73 -3.57 15.32 3.87
N SER A 74 -4.22 14.66 2.93
CA SER A 74 -5.64 14.81 2.67
C SER A 74 -6.41 13.85 3.54
N SER A 75 -7.21 14.41 4.45
CA SER A 75 -8.10 13.63 5.32
C SER A 75 -9.03 12.67 4.56
N ILE A 76 -9.29 12.91 3.27
CA ILE A 76 -10.12 12.02 2.45
C ILE A 76 -9.38 10.74 2.08
N LEU A 77 -8.08 10.82 1.75
CA LEU A 77 -7.28 9.65 1.40
C LEU A 77 -7.11 8.77 2.63
N SER A 78 -6.83 9.37 3.78
CA SER A 78 -6.79 8.65 5.06
C SER A 78 -8.12 7.93 5.33
N LYS A 79 -9.25 8.62 5.26
CA LYS A 79 -10.58 8.01 5.51
C LYS A 79 -10.99 6.95 4.48
N THR A 80 -10.41 6.98 3.28
CA THR A 80 -10.79 6.08 2.18
C THR A 80 -9.92 4.83 2.14
N PHE A 81 -8.63 4.94 2.48
CA PHE A 81 -7.64 3.90 2.24
C PHE A 81 -6.88 3.45 3.51
N GLU A 82 -6.95 4.19 4.63
CA GLU A 82 -6.24 3.77 5.85
C GLU A 82 -6.98 2.63 6.55
N ILE A 83 -6.22 1.56 6.79
CA ILE A 83 -6.57 0.39 7.59
C ILE A 83 -5.80 0.46 8.91
N ASP A 84 -6.49 0.15 10.02
CA ASP A 84 -5.80 -0.07 11.29
C ASP A 84 -5.41 -1.55 11.40
N ILE A 85 -4.14 -1.82 11.68
CA ILE A 85 -3.62 -3.15 11.99
C ILE A 85 -3.21 -3.17 13.46
N ASP A 86 -3.90 -3.98 14.23
CA ASP A 86 -3.63 -4.18 15.64
C ASP A 86 -2.65 -5.33 15.82
N ARG A 87 -1.61 -5.10 16.63
CA ARG A 87 -0.52 -6.03 16.86
C ARG A 87 -0.39 -6.29 18.35
N ALA A 88 -0.38 -7.56 18.73
CA ALA A 88 -0.08 -8.02 20.07
C ALA A 88 1.25 -8.78 20.08
N THR A 89 2.20 -8.34 20.91
CA THR A 89 3.51 -8.99 21.06
C THR A 89 3.68 -9.49 22.49
N ARG A 90 3.86 -10.81 22.65
CA ARG A 90 4.07 -11.48 23.94
C ARG A 90 5.55 -11.79 24.16
N CYS A 91 6.10 -11.40 25.32
CA CYS A 91 7.44 -11.78 25.75
C CYS A 91 7.51 -13.27 26.12
N SER A 92 8.50 -14.00 25.62
CA SER A 92 8.72 -15.39 26.03
C SER A 92 9.30 -15.54 27.43
N THR A 93 9.93 -14.48 27.98
CA THR A 93 10.61 -14.52 29.29
C THR A 93 9.70 -14.08 30.43
N CYS A 94 9.05 -12.91 30.31
CA CYS A 94 8.20 -12.36 31.37
C CYS A 94 6.69 -12.47 31.10
N SER A 95 6.29 -13.01 29.94
CA SER A 95 4.89 -13.15 29.51
C SER A 95 4.09 -11.84 29.39
N SER A 96 4.72 -10.66 29.53
CA SER A 96 4.04 -9.39 29.29
C SER A 96 3.62 -9.26 27.82
N ILE A 97 2.48 -8.61 27.60
CA ILE A 97 1.91 -8.40 26.28
C ILE A 97 1.92 -6.89 25.99
N ARG A 98 2.47 -6.52 24.85
CA ARG A 98 2.45 -5.16 24.32
C ARG A 98 1.47 -5.10 23.15
N TYR A 99 0.50 -4.20 23.25
CA TYR A 99 -0.43 -3.89 22.17
C TYR A 99 0.03 -2.65 21.42
N ARG A 100 -0.07 -2.67 20.10
CA ARG A 100 0.20 -1.52 19.23
C ARG A 100 -0.78 -1.53 18.08
N SER A 101 -1.37 -0.38 17.80
CA SER A 101 -2.16 -0.16 16.58
C SER A 101 -1.35 0.64 15.58
N GLU A 102 -1.33 0.21 14.31
CA GLU A 102 -0.61 0.85 13.23
C GLU A 102 -1.56 1.17 12.07
N ARG A 103 -1.59 2.44 11.66
CA ARG A 103 -2.29 2.85 10.45
C ARG A 103 -1.44 2.59 9.22
N GLN A 104 -2.00 1.87 8.27
CA GLN A 104 -1.39 1.54 6.99
C GLN A 104 -2.33 1.94 5.86
N LYS A 105 -1.79 2.24 4.68
CA LYS A 105 -2.60 2.56 3.48
C LYS A 105 -2.68 1.39 2.50
N ILE A 106 -1.89 0.34 2.74
CA ILE A 106 -1.78 -0.83 1.89
C ILE A 106 -1.35 -2.03 2.73
N ILE A 107 -1.93 -3.18 2.45
CA ILE A 107 -1.42 -4.47 2.93
C ILE A 107 -0.48 -5.01 1.86
N ASP A 108 0.81 -5.09 2.17
CA ASP A 108 1.78 -5.72 1.27
C ASP A 108 1.95 -7.20 1.62
N CYS A 109 1.19 -8.06 0.95
CA CYS A 109 1.18 -9.50 1.19
C CYS A 109 2.42 -10.19 0.61
N PRO A 110 3.08 -11.07 1.39
CA PRO A 110 4.08 -11.97 0.85
C PRO A 110 3.42 -12.96 -0.12
N VAL A 111 4.08 -13.21 -1.24
CA VAL A 111 3.59 -14.16 -2.26
C VAL A 111 4.30 -15.51 -2.09
N PRO A 112 3.57 -16.62 -2.04
CA PRO A 112 4.19 -17.95 -1.98
C PRO A 112 4.97 -18.26 -3.26
N LYS A 113 5.96 -19.16 -3.15
CA LYS A 113 6.74 -19.63 -4.32
C LYS A 113 5.87 -20.43 -5.30
N ASN A 114 4.90 -21.16 -4.78
CA ASN A 114 3.94 -21.94 -5.56
C ASN A 114 2.68 -21.10 -5.81
N SER A 115 1.89 -21.47 -6.82
CA SER A 115 0.58 -20.86 -7.04
C SER A 115 -0.35 -21.12 -5.84
N GLY A 116 -1.28 -20.21 -5.60
CA GLY A 116 -2.19 -20.25 -4.45
C GLY A 116 -3.29 -19.20 -4.57
N LYS A 117 -3.96 -18.92 -3.45
CA LYS A 117 -5.04 -17.92 -3.39
C LYS A 117 -4.60 -16.66 -2.64
N LEU A 118 -5.29 -15.56 -2.88
CA LEU A 118 -5.10 -14.30 -2.15
C LEU A 118 -5.32 -14.49 -0.64
N VAL A 119 -6.30 -15.32 -0.26
CA VAL A 119 -6.57 -15.68 1.13
C VAL A 119 -5.36 -16.34 1.78
N ASP A 120 -4.61 -17.19 1.08
CA ASP A 120 -3.38 -17.79 1.60
C ASP A 120 -2.30 -16.73 1.86
N CYS A 121 -2.19 -15.74 0.97
CA CYS A 121 -1.26 -14.62 1.14
C CYS A 121 -1.63 -13.75 2.36
N LEU A 122 -2.92 -13.54 2.60
CA LEU A 122 -3.42 -12.81 3.78
C LEU A 122 -3.23 -13.62 5.06
N ASN A 123 -3.50 -14.92 5.03
CA ASN A 123 -3.23 -15.82 6.14
C ASN A 123 -1.76 -15.79 6.55
N ASN A 124 -0.84 -15.83 5.58
CA ASN A 124 0.60 -15.67 5.87
C ASN A 124 0.94 -14.27 6.39
N TYR A 125 0.23 -13.23 5.97
CA TYR A 125 0.44 -11.87 6.48
C TYR A 125 0.02 -11.73 7.94
N PHE A 126 -1.10 -12.35 8.34
CA PHE A 126 -1.64 -12.31 9.71
C PHE A 126 -1.17 -13.48 10.61
N GLU A 127 -0.31 -14.36 10.09
CA GLU A 127 0.24 -15.49 10.84
C GLU A 127 1.06 -15.00 12.05
N GLU A 128 1.02 -15.77 13.14
CA GLU A 128 1.86 -15.47 14.30
C GLU A 128 3.35 -15.64 13.95
N GLU A 129 4.13 -14.59 14.17
CA GLU A 129 5.56 -14.55 13.89
C GLU A 129 6.39 -14.72 15.18
N ASN A 130 7.42 -15.56 15.09
CA ASN A 130 8.42 -15.74 16.14
C ASN A 130 9.52 -14.68 16.04
N LEU A 131 9.54 -13.75 16.99
CA LEU A 131 10.58 -12.73 17.12
C LEU A 131 11.78 -13.34 17.84
N THR A 132 12.87 -13.62 17.12
CA THR A 132 14.09 -14.22 17.66
C THR A 132 15.35 -13.64 17.04
N GLY A 133 16.50 -13.80 17.70
CA GLY A 133 17.80 -13.36 17.18
C GLY A 133 17.81 -11.85 16.91
N ASP A 134 18.20 -11.46 15.69
CA ASP A 134 18.26 -10.05 15.29
C ASP A 134 16.87 -9.37 15.28
N ASN A 135 15.81 -10.16 15.03
CA ASN A 135 14.41 -9.72 15.02
C ASN A 135 13.77 -9.73 16.43
N ALA A 136 14.51 -10.05 17.49
CA ALA A 136 14.03 -9.93 18.86
C ALA A 136 13.62 -8.48 19.18
N TYR A 137 12.56 -8.32 19.97
CA TYR A 137 11.96 -7.01 20.27
C TYR A 137 12.39 -6.49 21.64
N ASP A 138 12.41 -5.18 21.80
CA ASP A 138 12.69 -4.53 23.09
C ASP A 138 11.48 -4.67 24.02
N CYS A 139 11.65 -5.45 25.10
CA CYS A 139 10.59 -5.68 26.07
C CYS A 139 10.61 -4.60 27.16
N ASP A 140 9.52 -3.85 27.29
CA ASP A 140 9.37 -2.78 28.29
C ASP A 140 9.43 -3.28 29.75
N THR A 141 9.13 -4.56 29.99
CA THR A 141 9.23 -5.15 31.33
C THR A 141 10.64 -5.64 31.64
N CYS A 142 11.30 -6.30 30.68
CA CYS A 142 12.65 -6.81 30.86
C CYS A 142 13.74 -5.75 30.66
N GLN A 143 13.42 -4.62 30.01
CA GLN A 143 14.35 -3.54 29.66
C GLN A 143 15.54 -4.01 28.79
N VAL A 144 15.30 -5.02 27.95
CA VAL A 144 16.29 -5.62 27.03
C VAL A 144 15.56 -6.32 25.88
N LYS A 145 16.26 -6.56 24.76
CA LYS A 145 15.78 -7.42 23.68
C LYS A 145 15.41 -8.81 24.20
N GLN A 146 14.22 -9.27 23.84
CA GLN A 146 13.70 -10.58 24.21
C GLN A 146 13.08 -11.27 23.01
N ASN A 147 13.13 -12.60 23.04
CA ASN A 147 12.32 -13.39 22.14
C ASN A 147 10.83 -13.22 22.48
N GLY A 148 9.98 -13.40 21.48
CA GLY A 148 8.54 -13.28 21.66
C GLY A 148 7.75 -13.79 20.47
N TYR A 149 6.44 -13.71 20.62
CA TYR A 149 5.47 -14.05 19.61
C TYR A 149 4.69 -12.79 19.27
N THR A 150 4.52 -12.47 18.00
CA THR A 150 3.70 -11.34 17.56
C THR A 150 2.60 -11.82 16.63
N LYS A 151 1.38 -11.36 16.86
CA LYS A 151 0.23 -11.63 16.01
C LYS A 151 -0.41 -10.31 15.60
N MET A 152 -0.93 -10.26 14.39
CA MET A 152 -1.67 -9.13 13.86
C MET A 152 -3.12 -9.49 13.59
N GLU A 153 -3.98 -8.48 13.65
CA GLU A 153 -5.38 -8.51 13.24
C GLU A 153 -5.78 -7.14 12.68
N ILE A 154 -6.91 -7.06 11.99
CA ILE A 154 -7.48 -5.85 11.42
C ILE A 154 -8.26 -5.15 12.55
N GLY A 155 -7.78 -3.99 12.98
CA GLY A 155 -8.47 -3.18 13.97
C GLY A 155 -9.66 -2.41 13.37
N SER A 156 -9.54 -1.96 12.13
CA SER A 156 -10.62 -1.27 11.40
C SER A 156 -10.45 -1.37 9.89
N THR A 157 -11.55 -1.49 9.16
CA THR A 157 -11.52 -1.65 7.68
C THR A 157 -11.73 -0.32 6.95
N PRO A 158 -10.97 -0.03 5.87
CA PRO A 158 -11.21 1.12 5.01
C PRO A 158 -12.37 0.87 4.03
N PRO A 159 -13.01 1.93 3.51
CA PRO A 159 -13.93 1.82 2.38
C PRO A 159 -13.29 1.23 1.11
N VAL A 160 -12.00 1.48 0.89
CA VAL A 160 -11.23 0.91 -0.22
C VAL A 160 -9.95 0.30 0.32
N LEU A 161 -9.86 -1.03 0.30
CA LEU A 161 -8.68 -1.75 0.71
C LEU A 161 -7.70 -1.88 -0.46
N LEU A 162 -6.45 -1.46 -0.24
CA LEU A 162 -5.36 -1.71 -1.17
C LEU A 162 -4.55 -2.92 -0.70
N ILE A 163 -4.38 -3.87 -1.60
CA ILE A 163 -3.53 -5.05 -1.38
C ILE A 163 -2.48 -5.09 -2.48
N SER A 164 -1.22 -5.16 -2.07
CA SER A 164 -0.08 -5.35 -2.95
C SER A 164 0.49 -6.74 -2.75
N LEU A 165 0.87 -7.38 -3.86
CA LEU A 165 1.52 -8.68 -3.86
C LEU A 165 3.03 -8.46 -3.98
N LYS A 166 3.80 -8.75 -2.93
CA LYS A 166 5.27 -8.62 -2.88
C LYS A 166 5.95 -9.65 -3.81
N ARG A 167 5.93 -9.39 -5.10
CA ARG A 167 6.50 -10.26 -6.15
C ARG A 167 7.97 -10.00 -6.42
N PHE A 168 8.50 -8.85 -6.03
CA PHE A 168 9.89 -8.48 -6.24
C PHE A 168 10.68 -8.67 -4.94
N LYS A 169 11.78 -9.41 -5.02
CA LYS A 169 12.67 -9.60 -3.88
C LYS A 169 13.68 -8.45 -3.81
N SER A 170 13.96 -7.97 -2.61
CA SER A 170 14.86 -6.85 -2.35
C SER A 170 16.32 -7.09 -2.75
N ASN A 171 16.73 -8.35 -2.91
CA ASN A 171 18.09 -8.74 -3.29
C ASN A 171 18.28 -8.94 -4.81
N GLY A 172 17.26 -8.64 -5.63
CA GLY A 172 17.36 -8.80 -7.09
C GLY A 172 17.18 -10.23 -7.59
N ASP A 173 16.78 -11.17 -6.74
CA ASP A 173 16.54 -12.60 -7.06
C ASP A 173 15.32 -12.86 -7.99
N GLY A 174 14.94 -11.88 -8.80
CA GLY A 174 13.89 -11.99 -9.80
C GLY A 174 12.47 -11.77 -9.28
N LYS A 175 11.51 -11.93 -10.20
CA LYS A 175 10.09 -11.75 -9.99
C LYS A 175 9.42 -13.09 -9.68
N LEU A 176 8.54 -13.12 -8.68
CA LEU A 176 7.67 -14.27 -8.40
C LEU A 176 6.52 -14.30 -9.42
N HIS A 177 6.51 -15.36 -10.22
CA HIS A 177 5.52 -15.62 -11.27
C HIS A 177 4.41 -16.57 -10.83
N SER A 178 4.36 -16.97 -9.56
CA SER A 178 3.28 -17.79 -9.01
C SER A 178 1.92 -17.15 -9.28
N GLU A 179 1.00 -17.95 -9.77
CA GLU A 179 -0.37 -17.52 -10.01
C GLU A 179 -1.08 -17.37 -8.67
N ILE A 180 -1.73 -16.22 -8.47
CA ILE A 180 -2.49 -15.95 -7.26
C ILE A 180 -3.93 -15.72 -7.68
N GLU A 181 -4.77 -16.71 -7.41
CA GLU A 181 -6.20 -16.65 -7.63
C GLU A 181 -6.84 -15.74 -6.58
N TYR A 182 -7.77 -14.89 -6.99
CA TYR A 182 -8.53 -14.03 -6.10
C TYR A 182 -10.00 -14.08 -6.49
N GLU A 183 -10.86 -14.03 -5.49
CA GLU A 183 -12.30 -14.04 -5.66
C GLU A 183 -12.83 -12.60 -5.82
N GLU A 184 -13.98 -12.44 -6.46
CA GLU A 184 -14.64 -11.13 -6.61
C GLU A 184 -15.11 -10.57 -5.26
N LEU A 185 -15.45 -11.46 -4.32
CA LEU A 185 -15.84 -11.13 -2.96
C LEU A 185 -14.80 -11.68 -1.98
N LEU A 186 -14.19 -10.78 -1.20
CA LEU A 186 -13.26 -11.14 -0.13
C LEU A 186 -13.90 -10.84 1.22
N HIS A 187 -14.09 -11.87 2.03
CA HIS A 187 -14.55 -11.74 3.41
C HIS A 187 -13.35 -11.52 4.32
N LEU A 188 -13.39 -10.47 5.15
CA LEU A 188 -12.29 -10.09 6.05
C LEU A 188 -12.47 -10.63 7.48
N ASP A 189 -13.59 -11.30 7.77
CA ASP A 189 -13.99 -11.75 9.11
C ASP A 189 -12.97 -12.67 9.79
N GLU A 190 -12.13 -13.36 9.01
CA GLU A 190 -11.08 -14.25 9.54
C GLU A 190 -9.92 -13.49 10.24
N TRP A 191 -9.77 -12.20 9.94
CA TRP A 191 -8.67 -11.38 10.44
C TRP A 191 -9.13 -10.20 11.30
N LEU A 192 -10.42 -10.10 11.63
CA LEU A 192 -10.99 -9.09 12.55
C LEU A 192 -10.95 -9.53 14.01
#